data_AF-A0A261FPG2-F1
#
_entry.id   AF-A0A261FPG2-F1
#
_cell.length_a   1.000
_cell.length_b   1.000
_cell.length_c   1.000
_cell.angle_alpha   90.00
_cell.angle_beta   90.00
_cell.angle_gamma   90.00
#
_symmetry.space_group_name_H-M   'P 1'
#
loop_
_entity.id
_entity.type
_entity.pdbx_description
1 polymer ?
#
loop_
_entity_poly.entity_id
_entity_poly.type
_entity_poly.pdbx_seq_one_letter_code
_entity_poly.pdbx_strand_id
1 'polypeptide(L)'
;MIPTIRIPNTGHPWNTVYAVAAANIPESWLLTGGLMVQLHAIMGGLTARPTTDADLLADLMADRRGIARLRGILTSRGFETQPGTLTGYTTRMIAPNGDVVDLLVADHLPKFLGADATIAGTPVLSMPGGAQAVERSMQVQLIDDKDGAEVVVRIPDLLGALILKSAAYSADHAGYGDRHLYDAAMLASLIPDPDAELARLHSGTDRKRIRLLHDKLIEDSPYWDNLDESHRQDGLDTIETLSTW
;
A
#
# COMPACT_ATOMS: atom_id res chain seq x y z
N MET A 1 12.48 16.79 -1.68
CA MET A 1 13.59 15.83 -1.85
C MET A 1 12.97 14.45 -1.82
N ILE A 2 13.34 13.54 -2.73
CA ILE A 2 12.83 12.16 -2.73
C ILE A 2 13.57 11.42 -1.61
N PRO A 3 12.87 10.78 -0.65
CA PRO A 3 13.53 9.97 0.38
C PRO A 3 14.28 8.80 -0.23
N THR A 4 15.44 8.49 0.32
CA THR A 4 16.29 7.38 -0.13
C THR A 4 16.38 6.32 0.95
N ILE A 5 16.04 5.08 0.61
CA ILE A 5 16.08 3.93 1.50
C ILE A 5 17.04 2.89 0.93
N ARG A 6 17.85 2.34 1.82
CA ARG A 6 18.77 1.24 1.56
C ARG A 6 18.10 -0.07 1.90
N ILE A 7 17.90 -0.92 0.90
CA ILE A 7 17.19 -2.19 1.10
C ILE A 7 17.67 -3.27 0.12
N PRO A 8 18.08 -4.46 0.61
CA PRO A 8 18.60 -5.51 -0.25
C PRO A 8 17.59 -6.05 -1.27
N ASN A 9 18.05 -6.22 -2.50
CA ASN A 9 17.36 -6.86 -3.62
C ASN A 9 17.52 -8.40 -3.61
N THR A 10 18.03 -9.01 -2.54
CA THR A 10 18.46 -10.43 -2.56
C THR A 10 17.39 -11.47 -2.26
N GLY A 11 16.11 -11.10 -2.27
CA GLY A 11 15.02 -12.04 -2.07
C GLY A 11 13.65 -11.38 -2.21
N HIS A 12 12.62 -12.22 -2.34
CA HIS A 12 11.23 -11.77 -2.32
C HIS A 12 10.87 -11.25 -0.92
N PRO A 13 10.09 -10.15 -0.82
CA PRO A 13 9.40 -9.47 -1.92
C PRO A 13 10.18 -8.35 -2.63
N TRP A 14 11.29 -7.89 -2.06
CA TRP A 14 12.03 -6.73 -2.59
C TRP A 14 12.62 -6.97 -3.97
N ASN A 15 13.07 -8.19 -4.27
CA ASN A 15 13.59 -8.49 -5.60
C ASN A 15 12.59 -8.28 -6.73
N THR A 16 11.33 -8.59 -6.46
CA THR A 16 10.22 -8.34 -7.38
C THR A 16 9.91 -6.85 -7.47
N VAL A 17 9.97 -6.10 -6.37
CA VAL A 17 9.79 -4.65 -6.39
C VAL A 17 10.86 -3.96 -7.24
N TYR A 18 12.14 -4.29 -7.06
CA TYR A 18 13.24 -3.79 -7.90
C TYR A 18 13.03 -4.13 -9.37
N ALA A 19 12.65 -5.37 -9.64
CA ALA A 19 12.36 -5.85 -10.99
C ALA A 19 11.26 -5.06 -11.72
N VAL A 20 10.16 -4.78 -11.03
CA VAL A 20 9.05 -4.01 -11.59
C VAL A 20 9.44 -2.54 -11.74
N ALA A 21 10.12 -1.97 -10.75
CA ALA A 21 10.58 -0.58 -10.80
C ALA A 21 11.61 -0.33 -11.91
N ALA A 22 12.51 -1.30 -12.16
CA ALA A 22 13.51 -1.24 -13.23
C ALA A 22 12.89 -1.24 -14.64
N ALA A 23 11.61 -1.62 -14.80
CA ALA A 23 10.91 -1.49 -16.08
C ALA A 23 10.59 -0.03 -16.45
N ASN A 24 10.89 0.93 -15.56
CA ASN A 24 10.77 2.37 -15.76
C ASN A 24 9.36 2.81 -16.22
N ILE A 25 8.35 2.31 -15.51
CA ILE A 25 6.93 2.66 -15.67
C ILE A 25 6.36 3.27 -14.36
N PRO A 26 7.00 4.29 -13.77
CA PRO A 26 6.70 4.74 -12.40
C PRO A 26 5.27 5.29 -12.23
N GLU A 27 4.68 5.82 -13.30
CA GLU A 27 3.30 6.32 -13.29
C GLU A 27 2.25 5.22 -13.43
N SER A 28 2.64 4.01 -13.84
CA SER A 28 1.69 2.92 -14.13
C SER A 28 1.24 2.17 -12.87
N TRP A 29 1.93 2.34 -11.74
CA TRP A 29 1.64 1.56 -10.54
C TRP A 29 2.10 2.24 -9.23
N LEU A 30 1.67 1.67 -8.10
CA LEU A 30 2.12 2.02 -6.75
C LEU A 30 2.38 0.73 -5.95
N LEU A 31 3.42 0.76 -5.11
CA LEU A 31 3.62 -0.25 -4.09
C LEU A 31 2.74 0.07 -2.88
N THR A 32 1.93 -0.90 -2.46
CA THR A 32 0.93 -0.73 -1.40
C THR A 32 1.06 -1.84 -0.35
N GLY A 33 0.04 -2.04 0.49
CA GLY A 33 0.01 -3.21 1.38
C GLY A 33 0.98 -3.14 2.55
N GLY A 34 1.64 -4.26 2.87
CA GLY A 34 2.61 -4.32 3.98
C GLY A 34 3.94 -3.61 3.65
N LEU A 35 4.39 -3.68 2.39
CA LEU A 35 5.69 -3.15 2.00
C LEU A 35 5.72 -1.62 2.00
N MET A 36 4.60 -0.95 1.68
CA MET A 36 4.54 0.51 1.85
C MET A 36 4.71 0.92 3.32
N VAL A 37 4.16 0.14 4.26
CA VAL A 37 4.30 0.41 5.70
C VAL A 37 5.74 0.20 6.12
N GLN A 38 6.39 -0.85 5.61
CA GLN A 38 7.80 -1.10 5.87
C GLN A 38 8.69 0.07 5.42
N LEU A 39 8.43 0.65 4.23
CA LEU A 39 9.19 1.83 3.77
C LEU A 39 8.95 3.05 4.68
N HIS A 40 7.70 3.33 5.05
CA HIS A 40 7.40 4.42 6.00
C HIS A 40 8.06 4.21 7.36
N ALA A 41 7.99 2.99 7.91
CA ALA A 41 8.66 2.65 9.16
C ALA A 41 10.16 2.88 9.09
N ILE A 42 10.84 2.42 8.02
CA ILE A 42 12.28 2.64 7.84
C ILE A 42 12.61 4.15 7.77
N MET A 43 11.81 4.95 7.05
CA MET A 43 12.00 6.41 7.00
C MET A 43 11.81 7.07 8.37
N GLY A 44 10.91 6.54 9.19
CA GLY A 44 10.66 6.97 10.56
C GLY A 44 11.59 6.38 11.62
N GLY A 45 12.56 5.54 11.24
CA GLY A 45 13.45 4.87 12.20
C GLY A 45 12.79 3.75 13.01
N LEU A 46 11.64 3.26 12.58
CA LEU A 46 10.88 2.18 13.20
C LEU A 46 11.02 0.85 12.42
N THR A 47 10.65 -0.24 13.07
CA THR A 47 10.59 -1.57 12.45
C THR A 47 9.14 -1.98 12.24
N ALA A 48 8.75 -2.19 10.99
CA ALA A 48 7.45 -2.78 10.66
C ALA A 48 7.47 -4.31 10.81
N ARG A 49 6.28 -4.89 11.00
CA ARG A 49 6.10 -6.35 10.93
C ARG A 49 6.60 -6.89 9.58
N PRO A 50 7.18 -8.10 9.54
CA PRO A 50 7.52 -8.74 8.28
C PRO A 50 6.29 -8.95 7.38
N THR A 51 6.49 -8.78 6.07
CA THR A 51 5.52 -9.14 5.04
C THR A 51 6.24 -9.92 3.95
N THR A 52 5.60 -10.98 3.47
CA THR A 52 6.16 -11.85 2.44
C THR A 52 5.65 -11.52 1.05
N ASP A 53 4.48 -10.87 0.96
CA ASP A 53 3.79 -10.65 -0.30
C ASP A 53 3.98 -9.21 -0.79
N ALA A 54 3.90 -9.01 -2.11
CA ALA A 54 3.92 -7.68 -2.72
C ALA A 54 2.55 -7.30 -3.32
N ASP A 55 2.00 -6.17 -2.87
CA ASP A 55 0.75 -5.60 -3.39
C ASP A 55 1.05 -4.47 -4.38
N LEU A 56 0.76 -4.70 -5.67
CA LEU A 56 0.99 -3.73 -6.74
C LEU A 56 -0.35 -3.17 -7.22
N LEU A 57 -0.60 -1.89 -6.93
CA LEU A 57 -1.79 -1.17 -7.38
C LEU A 57 -1.53 -0.55 -8.74
N ALA A 58 -2.21 -1.02 -9.79
CA ALA A 58 -2.12 -0.43 -11.13
C ALA A 58 -2.92 0.87 -11.21
N ASP A 59 -2.28 1.92 -11.72
CA ASP A 59 -2.88 3.23 -11.97
C ASP A 59 -3.36 3.29 -13.43
N LEU A 60 -4.56 2.75 -13.66
CA LEU A 60 -5.15 2.67 -15.00
C LEU A 60 -5.62 4.02 -15.55
N MET A 61 -5.72 5.05 -14.69
CA MET A 61 -5.99 6.43 -15.12
C MET A 61 -4.76 7.03 -15.80
N ALA A 62 -3.56 6.75 -15.27
CA ALA A 62 -2.30 7.18 -15.86
C ALA A 62 -1.84 6.26 -17.02
N ASP A 63 -1.97 4.94 -16.86
CA ASP A 63 -1.61 3.96 -17.89
C ASP A 63 -2.63 2.83 -17.98
N ARG A 64 -3.49 2.91 -19.00
CA ARG A 64 -4.49 1.87 -19.31
C ARG A 64 -3.88 0.48 -19.51
N ARG A 65 -2.59 0.37 -19.85
CA ARG A 65 -1.92 -0.91 -20.04
C ARG A 65 -1.24 -1.42 -18.77
N GLY A 66 -1.38 -0.74 -17.63
CA GLY A 66 -0.69 -1.02 -16.38
C GLY A 66 -0.78 -2.49 -15.95
N ILE A 67 -1.99 -3.06 -15.86
CA ILE A 67 -2.18 -4.47 -15.51
C ILE A 67 -1.46 -5.41 -16.49
N ALA A 68 -1.58 -5.18 -17.79
CA ALA A 68 -0.95 -6.02 -18.81
C ALA A 68 0.59 -5.94 -18.73
N ARG A 69 1.15 -4.75 -18.48
CA ARG A 69 2.61 -4.55 -18.31
C ARG A 69 3.13 -5.23 -17.06
N LEU A 70 2.49 -4.99 -15.90
CA LEU A 70 2.86 -5.61 -14.64
C LEU A 70 2.85 -7.13 -14.75
N ARG A 71 1.76 -7.69 -15.31
CA ARG A 71 1.66 -9.12 -15.58
C ARG A 71 2.80 -9.61 -16.49
N GLY A 72 3.11 -8.90 -17.57
CA GLY A 72 4.20 -9.25 -18.47
C GLY A 72 5.57 -9.31 -17.77
N ILE A 73 5.86 -8.35 -16.90
CA ILE A 73 7.09 -8.33 -16.10
C ILE A 73 7.13 -9.53 -15.14
N LEU A 74 6.03 -9.79 -14.43
CA LEU A 74 5.93 -10.91 -13.49
C LEU A 74 6.04 -12.27 -14.19
N THR A 75 5.33 -12.46 -15.31
CA THR A 75 5.42 -13.70 -16.11
C THR A 75 6.82 -13.93 -16.67
N SER A 76 7.55 -12.87 -17.08
CA SER A 76 8.96 -13.00 -17.49
C SER A 76 9.88 -13.51 -16.37
N ARG A 77 9.42 -13.44 -15.12
CA ARG A 77 10.10 -13.94 -13.91
C ARG A 77 9.52 -15.25 -13.38
N GLY A 78 8.64 -15.90 -14.15
CA GLY A 78 8.06 -17.18 -13.79
C GLY A 78 6.82 -17.10 -12.90
N PHE A 79 6.29 -15.91 -12.62
CA PHE A 79 5.01 -15.81 -11.92
C PHE A 79 3.85 -16.24 -12.82
N GLU A 80 2.98 -17.10 -12.30
CA GLU A 80 1.78 -17.57 -12.96
C GLU A 80 0.53 -17.04 -12.26
N THR A 81 -0.44 -16.61 -13.05
CA THR A 81 -1.74 -16.16 -12.55
C THR A 81 -2.48 -17.31 -11.88
N GLN A 82 -2.99 -17.05 -10.68
CA GLN A 82 -3.88 -17.96 -9.96
C GLN A 82 -5.33 -17.47 -10.13
N PRO A 83 -6.19 -18.22 -10.85
CA PRO A 83 -7.59 -17.82 -11.03
C PRO A 83 -8.35 -17.81 -9.70
N GLY A 84 -8.99 -16.70 -9.36
CA GLY A 84 -9.86 -16.62 -8.18
C GLY A 84 -11.25 -17.17 -8.48
N THR A 85 -11.37 -18.49 -8.42
CA THR A 85 -12.59 -19.23 -8.81
C THR A 85 -13.79 -18.97 -7.89
N LEU A 86 -13.56 -18.60 -6.63
CA LEU A 86 -14.61 -18.37 -5.62
C LEU A 86 -15.05 -16.92 -5.49
N THR A 87 -14.18 -15.97 -5.84
CA THR A 87 -14.42 -14.53 -5.65
C THR A 87 -14.93 -13.84 -6.91
N GLY A 88 -14.73 -14.45 -8.08
CA GLY A 88 -15.00 -13.83 -9.39
C GLY A 88 -13.92 -12.82 -9.81
N TYR A 89 -12.85 -12.69 -9.03
CA TYR A 89 -11.73 -11.78 -9.31
C TYR A 89 -10.42 -12.55 -9.43
N THR A 90 -9.54 -12.11 -10.32
CA THR A 90 -8.19 -12.66 -10.48
C THR A 90 -7.17 -11.58 -10.18
N THR A 91 -6.37 -11.79 -9.14
CA THR A 91 -5.41 -10.82 -8.58
C THR A 91 -4.04 -11.45 -8.37
N ARG A 92 -4.03 -12.66 -7.81
CA ARG A 92 -2.83 -13.32 -7.31
C ARG A 92 -1.99 -13.92 -8.43
N MET A 93 -0.69 -13.67 -8.36
CA MET A 93 0.32 -14.34 -9.16
C MET A 93 1.33 -15.02 -8.23
N ILE A 94 1.69 -16.27 -8.53
CA ILE A 94 2.59 -17.08 -7.71
C ILE A 94 3.73 -17.59 -8.57
N ALA A 95 4.97 -17.47 -8.09
CA ALA A 95 6.14 -18.08 -8.73
C ALA A 95 6.37 -19.52 -8.21
N PRO A 96 7.13 -20.38 -8.91
CA PRO A 96 7.32 -21.79 -8.53
C PRO A 96 7.92 -22.00 -7.14
N ASN A 97 8.66 -21.03 -6.62
CA ASN A 97 9.25 -21.03 -5.28
C ASN A 97 8.28 -20.59 -4.17
N GLY A 98 7.04 -20.23 -4.51
CA GLY A 98 6.00 -19.80 -3.57
C GLY A 98 5.92 -18.29 -3.34
N ASP A 99 6.73 -17.48 -4.04
CA ASP A 99 6.65 -16.01 -3.96
C ASP A 99 5.28 -15.52 -4.45
N VAL A 100 4.72 -14.51 -3.80
CA VAL A 100 3.34 -14.04 -4.04
C VAL A 100 3.32 -12.55 -4.39
N VAL A 101 2.61 -12.24 -5.48
CA VAL A 101 2.32 -10.86 -5.86
C VAL A 101 0.82 -10.74 -6.11
N ASP A 102 0.20 -9.74 -5.50
CA ASP A 102 -1.20 -9.40 -5.74
C ASP A 102 -1.25 -8.16 -6.64
N LEU A 103 -1.83 -8.32 -7.85
CA LEU A 103 -2.09 -7.23 -8.79
C LEU A 103 -3.49 -6.67 -8.55
N LEU A 104 -3.59 -5.37 -8.24
CA LEU A 104 -4.82 -4.71 -7.84
C LEU A 104 -5.10 -3.49 -8.72
N VAL A 105 -6.35 -3.04 -8.72
CA VAL A 105 -6.76 -1.78 -9.37
C VAL A 105 -7.41 -0.85 -8.35
N ALA A 106 -7.44 0.46 -8.61
CA ALA A 106 -8.13 1.39 -7.74
C ALA A 106 -9.64 1.07 -7.64
N ASP A 107 -10.23 1.34 -6.47
CA ASP A 107 -11.68 1.40 -6.32
C ASP A 107 -12.26 2.56 -7.15
N HIS A 108 -13.57 2.48 -7.42
CA HIS A 108 -14.30 3.48 -8.21
C HIS A 108 -13.74 3.72 -9.62
N LEU A 109 -13.06 2.73 -10.20
CA LEU A 109 -12.51 2.81 -11.54
C LEU A 109 -13.61 3.15 -12.58
N PRO A 110 -13.40 4.14 -13.47
CA PRO A 110 -14.35 4.46 -14.52
C PRO A 110 -14.69 3.26 -15.41
N LYS A 111 -15.97 3.10 -15.77
CA LYS A 111 -16.47 1.94 -16.54
C LYS A 111 -15.70 1.69 -17.85
N PHE A 112 -15.23 2.76 -18.52
CA PHE A 112 -14.51 2.65 -19.78
C PHE A 112 -13.10 2.04 -19.65
N LEU A 113 -12.59 1.89 -18.42
CA LEU A 113 -11.34 1.19 -18.10
C LEU A 113 -11.57 -0.27 -17.65
N GLY A 114 -12.82 -0.72 -17.53
CA GLY A 114 -13.13 -2.06 -17.03
C GLY A 114 -12.54 -3.19 -17.88
N ALA A 115 -12.46 -3.01 -19.20
CA ALA A 115 -11.85 -3.99 -20.10
C ALA A 115 -10.32 -4.13 -19.89
N ASP A 116 -9.67 -3.04 -19.48
CA ASP A 116 -8.23 -2.98 -19.20
C ASP A 116 -7.90 -3.54 -17.80
N ALA A 117 -8.87 -3.53 -16.88
CA ALA A 117 -8.77 -4.03 -15.52
C ALA A 117 -9.03 -5.56 -15.43
N THR A 118 -8.44 -6.35 -16.34
CA THR A 118 -8.66 -7.80 -16.39
C THR A 118 -7.37 -8.61 -16.50
N ILE A 119 -7.39 -9.82 -15.94
CA ILE A 119 -6.36 -10.84 -16.13
C ILE A 119 -7.04 -12.09 -16.70
N ALA A 120 -6.60 -12.52 -17.89
CA ALA A 120 -7.18 -13.65 -18.62
C ALA A 120 -8.71 -13.55 -18.81
N GLY A 121 -9.23 -12.32 -18.96
CA GLY A 121 -10.66 -12.05 -19.12
C GLY A 121 -11.46 -11.95 -17.81
N THR A 122 -10.84 -12.25 -16.67
CA THR A 122 -11.45 -12.10 -15.34
C THR A 122 -11.12 -10.73 -14.75
N PRO A 123 -12.08 -10.01 -14.14
CA PRO A 123 -11.82 -8.74 -13.48
C PRO A 123 -10.74 -8.84 -12.39
N VAL A 124 -9.91 -7.80 -12.29
CA VAL A 124 -8.97 -7.63 -11.18
C VAL A 124 -9.69 -7.05 -9.97
N LEU A 125 -9.36 -7.53 -8.76
CA LEU A 125 -9.96 -7.01 -7.54
C LEU A 125 -9.60 -5.53 -7.32
N SER A 126 -10.61 -4.72 -6.99
CA SER A 126 -10.39 -3.35 -6.57
C SER A 126 -9.86 -3.26 -5.15
N MET A 127 -8.83 -2.46 -4.94
CA MET A 127 -8.30 -2.11 -3.63
C MET A 127 -9.19 -1.04 -2.96
N PRO A 128 -9.82 -1.33 -1.81
CA PRO A 128 -10.56 -0.32 -1.05
C PRO A 128 -9.64 0.83 -0.66
N GLY A 129 -10.01 2.06 -1.02
CA GLY A 129 -9.19 3.25 -0.84
C GLY A 129 -8.06 3.45 -1.83
N GLY A 130 -7.97 2.61 -2.87
CA GLY A 130 -6.94 2.70 -3.90
C GLY A 130 -6.94 4.06 -4.63
N ALA A 131 -8.10 4.64 -4.94
CA ALA A 131 -8.16 5.95 -5.59
C ALA A 131 -7.56 7.07 -4.73
N GLN A 132 -7.87 7.09 -3.43
CA GLN A 132 -7.31 8.07 -2.48
C GLN A 132 -5.82 7.84 -2.25
N ALA A 133 -5.35 6.59 -2.32
CA ALA A 133 -3.95 6.24 -2.21
C ALA A 133 -3.12 6.66 -3.44
N VAL A 134 -3.71 6.60 -4.64
CA VAL A 134 -3.10 7.15 -5.88
C VAL A 134 -2.97 8.68 -5.77
N GLU A 135 -4.05 9.36 -5.36
CA GLU A 135 -4.09 10.82 -5.20
C GLU A 135 -3.07 11.34 -4.18
N ARG A 136 -2.87 10.59 -3.09
CA ARG A 136 -1.95 10.91 -1.99
C ARG A 136 -0.73 10.00 -2.06
N SER A 137 0.09 10.20 -3.09
CA SER A 137 1.27 9.39 -3.32
C SER A 137 2.56 10.20 -3.36
N MET A 138 3.66 9.52 -3.07
CA MET A 138 5.01 10.06 -3.07
C MET A 138 5.97 9.08 -3.74
N GLN A 139 7.12 9.58 -4.17
CA GLN A 139 8.20 8.76 -4.68
C GLN A 139 9.20 8.45 -3.56
N VAL A 140 9.79 7.26 -3.63
CA VAL A 140 10.89 6.80 -2.78
C VAL A 140 11.96 6.17 -3.66
N GLN A 141 13.22 6.54 -3.42
CA GLN A 141 14.37 5.93 -4.07
C GLN A 141 14.84 4.73 -3.23
N LEU A 142 14.96 3.58 -3.86
CA LEU A 142 15.53 2.37 -3.25
C LEU A 142 16.93 2.14 -3.82
N ILE A 143 17.88 1.84 -2.95
CA ILE A 143 19.26 1.50 -3.31
C ILE A 143 19.57 0.11 -2.74
N ASP A 144 20.02 -0.80 -3.61
CA ASP A 144 20.50 -2.12 -3.16
C ASP A 144 21.82 -1.98 -2.42
N ASP A 145 21.87 -2.53 -1.20
CA ASP A 145 23.03 -2.41 -0.32
C ASP A 145 24.27 -3.19 -0.80
N LYS A 146 24.11 -4.09 -1.78
CA LYS A 146 25.19 -4.96 -2.24
C LYS A 146 25.78 -4.51 -3.58
N ASP A 147 24.93 -4.30 -4.59
CA ASP A 147 25.37 -3.97 -5.94
C ASP A 147 25.16 -2.49 -6.33
N GLY A 148 24.46 -1.72 -5.48
CA GLY A 148 24.20 -0.30 -5.70
C GLY A 148 23.13 -0.02 -6.76
N ALA A 149 22.34 -1.02 -7.18
CA ALA A 149 21.22 -0.81 -8.08
C ALA A 149 20.22 0.19 -7.48
N GLU A 150 19.85 1.20 -8.27
CA GLU A 150 18.93 2.25 -7.86
C GLU A 150 17.63 2.16 -8.65
N VAL A 151 16.50 2.22 -7.95
CA VAL A 151 15.17 2.31 -8.56
C VAL A 151 14.32 3.33 -7.82
N VAL A 152 13.31 3.88 -8.51
CA VAL A 152 12.31 4.75 -7.90
C VAL A 152 10.98 4.03 -7.88
N VAL A 153 10.32 4.02 -6.72
CA VAL A 153 9.02 3.41 -6.50
C VAL A 153 8.04 4.49 -6.02
N ARG A 154 6.80 4.43 -6.51
CA ARG A 154 5.70 5.26 -6.01
C ARG A 154 4.96 4.50 -4.90
N ILE A 155 4.72 5.15 -3.77
CA ILE A 155 3.92 4.64 -2.66
C ILE A 155 2.89 5.67 -2.22
N PRO A 156 1.80 5.28 -1.55
CA PRO A 156 0.98 6.23 -0.83
C PRO A 156 1.83 6.98 0.21
N ASP A 157 1.65 8.30 0.34
CA ASP A 157 2.24 9.06 1.44
C ASP A 157 1.60 8.66 2.78
N LEU A 158 2.03 9.23 3.91
CA LEU A 158 1.56 8.80 5.23
C LEU A 158 0.03 8.90 5.37
N LEU A 159 -0.59 10.00 4.92
CA LEU A 159 -2.04 10.17 4.96
C LEU A 159 -2.75 9.19 4.00
N GLY A 160 -2.24 9.05 2.77
CA GLY A 160 -2.76 8.09 1.80
C GLY A 160 -2.69 6.65 2.31
N ALA A 161 -1.57 6.27 2.94
CA ALA A 161 -1.35 4.96 3.54
C ALA A 161 -2.27 4.70 4.73
N LEU A 162 -2.45 5.70 5.62
CA LEU A 162 -3.34 5.63 6.78
C LEU A 162 -4.79 5.41 6.35
N ILE A 163 -5.27 6.20 5.39
CA ILE A 163 -6.60 6.07 4.79
C ILE A 163 -6.77 4.69 4.14
N LEU A 164 -5.73 4.20 3.45
CA LEU A 164 -5.75 2.89 2.80
C LEU A 164 -5.86 1.75 3.82
N LYS A 165 -5.17 1.83 4.96
CA LYS A 165 -5.27 0.83 6.03
C LYS A 165 -6.63 0.85 6.72
N SER A 166 -7.22 2.03 6.93
CA SER A 166 -8.60 2.15 7.41
C SER A 166 -9.59 1.48 6.46
N ALA A 167 -9.45 1.73 5.15
CA ALA A 167 -10.30 1.13 4.13
C ALA A 167 -10.16 -0.40 4.09
N ALA A 168 -8.92 -0.91 4.16
CA ALA A 168 -8.64 -2.33 4.21
C ALA A 168 -9.25 -3.01 5.45
N TYR A 169 -9.11 -2.40 6.63
CA TYR A 169 -9.75 -2.90 7.86
C TYR A 169 -11.27 -2.98 7.71
N SER A 170 -11.91 -1.94 7.17
CA SER A 170 -13.35 -1.93 6.95
C SER A 170 -13.84 -2.99 5.94
N ALA A 171 -12.97 -3.46 5.05
CA ALA A 171 -13.29 -4.44 4.02
C ALA A 171 -12.93 -5.88 4.43
N ASP A 172 -12.08 -6.07 5.45
CA ASP A 172 -11.70 -7.39 5.95
C ASP A 172 -12.78 -7.96 6.88
N HIS A 173 -13.63 -8.80 6.32
CA HIS A 173 -14.69 -9.50 7.05
C HIS A 173 -14.25 -10.90 7.52
N ALA A 174 -13.00 -11.29 7.28
CA ALA A 174 -12.50 -12.65 7.54
C ALA A 174 -11.93 -12.81 8.96
N GLY A 175 -11.99 -11.75 9.79
CA GLY A 175 -11.53 -11.80 11.18
C GLY A 175 -10.01 -11.67 11.36
N TYR A 176 -9.27 -11.34 10.30
CA TYR A 176 -7.83 -11.11 10.32
C TYR A 176 -7.47 -9.62 10.12
N GLY A 177 -8.45 -8.73 10.28
CA GLY A 177 -8.33 -7.31 9.95
C GLY A 177 -7.40 -6.53 10.89
N ASP A 178 -7.18 -7.00 12.12
CA ASP A 178 -6.43 -6.28 13.16
C ASP A 178 -5.02 -5.88 12.75
N ARG A 179 -4.36 -6.65 11.87
CA ARG A 179 -3.05 -6.26 11.29
C ARG A 179 -3.09 -4.89 10.60
N HIS A 180 -4.23 -4.50 10.04
CA HIS A 180 -4.41 -3.19 9.41
C HIS A 180 -4.48 -2.07 10.46
N LEU A 181 -4.96 -2.35 11.67
CA LEU A 181 -4.97 -1.37 12.76
C LEU A 181 -3.57 -1.19 13.38
N TYR A 182 -2.78 -2.26 13.53
CA TYR A 182 -1.36 -2.13 13.88
C TYR A 182 -0.59 -1.31 12.84
N ASP A 183 -0.81 -1.58 11.55
CA ASP A 183 -0.19 -0.79 10.48
C ASP A 183 -0.66 0.67 10.52
N ALA A 184 -1.95 0.92 10.82
CA ALA A 184 -2.51 2.28 10.91
C ALA A 184 -1.95 3.07 12.10
N ALA A 185 -1.82 2.44 13.27
CA ALA A 185 -1.20 3.04 14.45
C ALA A 185 0.25 3.48 14.16
N MET A 186 1.05 2.61 13.54
CA MET A 186 2.41 2.93 13.11
C MET A 186 2.48 4.06 12.08
N LEU A 187 1.55 4.10 11.12
CA LEU A 187 1.53 5.19 10.13
C LEU A 187 1.12 6.52 10.77
N ALA A 188 0.12 6.51 11.66
CA ALA A 188 -0.31 7.70 12.38
C ALA A 188 0.81 8.27 13.25
N SER A 189 1.58 7.42 13.96
CA SER A 189 2.71 7.86 14.77
C SER A 189 3.87 8.48 14.00
N LEU A 190 3.85 8.39 12.67
CA LEU A 190 4.88 8.93 11.80
C LEU A 190 4.45 10.23 11.11
N ILE A 191 3.21 10.70 11.30
CA ILE A 191 2.73 11.97 10.74
C ILE A 191 3.33 13.13 11.55
N PRO A 192 4.20 13.97 10.97
CA PRO A 192 4.90 15.01 11.71
C PRO A 192 4.06 16.26 11.96
N ASP A 193 3.05 16.51 11.13
CA ASP A 193 2.18 17.70 11.18
C ASP A 193 0.72 17.30 10.90
N PRO A 194 -0.03 16.86 11.92
CA PRO A 194 -1.41 16.44 11.75
C PRO A 194 -2.35 17.55 11.26
N ASP A 195 -2.07 18.82 11.61
CA ASP A 195 -2.87 19.97 11.17
C ASP A 195 -2.73 20.21 9.65
N ALA A 196 -1.51 20.05 9.12
CA ALA A 196 -1.29 20.10 7.68
C ALA A 196 -2.02 18.96 6.94
N GLU A 197 -2.03 17.76 7.51
CA GLU A 197 -2.75 16.62 6.93
C GLU A 197 -4.27 16.75 7.05
N LEU A 198 -4.78 17.37 8.12
CA LEU A 198 -6.20 17.71 8.29
C LEU A 198 -6.71 18.56 7.12
N ALA A 199 -5.91 19.53 6.66
CA ALA A 199 -6.24 20.39 5.53
C ALA A 199 -6.31 19.65 4.17
N ARG A 200 -5.76 18.43 4.10
CA ARG A 200 -5.77 17.57 2.89
C ARG A 200 -6.94 16.58 2.86
N LEU A 201 -7.76 16.52 3.91
CA LEU A 201 -9.02 15.78 3.90
C LEU A 201 -10.07 16.59 3.15
N HIS A 202 -10.83 15.96 2.24
CA HIS A 202 -11.75 16.69 1.36
C HIS A 202 -13.01 15.91 0.95
N SER A 203 -13.24 14.71 1.47
CA SER A 203 -14.38 13.87 1.10
C SER A 203 -15.09 13.24 2.29
N GLY A 204 -16.40 13.00 2.16
CA GLY A 204 -17.15 12.25 3.19
C GLY A 204 -16.59 10.85 3.46
N THR A 205 -15.90 10.26 2.48
CA THR A 205 -15.18 8.99 2.62
C THR A 205 -13.95 9.12 3.51
N ASP A 206 -13.19 10.23 3.41
CA ASP A 206 -12.10 10.54 4.34
C ASP A 206 -12.62 10.56 5.77
N ARG A 207 -13.67 11.35 6.04
CA ARG A 207 -14.28 11.45 7.37
C ARG A 207 -14.68 10.11 7.94
N LYS A 208 -15.32 9.26 7.13
CA LYS A 208 -15.75 7.93 7.56
C LYS A 208 -14.54 7.07 7.97
N ARG A 209 -13.46 7.12 7.20
CA ARG A 209 -12.25 6.32 7.44
C ARG A 209 -11.45 6.82 8.63
N ILE A 210 -11.33 8.13 8.81
CA ILE A 210 -10.67 8.71 9.98
C ILE A 210 -11.48 8.42 11.25
N ARG A 211 -12.81 8.62 11.22
CA ARG A 211 -13.67 8.26 12.36
C ARG A 211 -13.56 6.79 12.75
N LEU A 212 -13.49 5.89 11.76
CA LEU A 212 -13.28 4.47 12.01
C LEU A 212 -11.96 4.21 12.76
N LEU A 213 -10.88 4.92 12.41
CA LEU A 213 -9.62 4.78 13.13
C LEU A 213 -9.70 5.41 14.52
N HIS A 214 -10.34 6.56 14.68
CA HIS A 214 -10.59 7.19 15.98
C HIS A 214 -11.33 6.25 16.94
N ASP A 215 -12.38 5.58 16.47
CA ASP A 215 -13.16 4.62 17.26
C ASP A 215 -12.36 3.35 17.65
N LYS A 216 -11.29 3.02 16.90
CA LYS A 216 -10.55 1.75 17.04
C LYS A 216 -9.20 1.90 17.70
N LEU A 217 -8.51 3.00 17.44
CA LEU A 217 -7.17 3.31 17.93
C LEU A 217 -7.26 4.18 19.19
N ILE A 218 -8.08 3.75 20.16
CA ILE A 218 -8.18 4.41 21.47
C ILE A 218 -6.91 4.17 22.28
N GLU A 219 -6.70 4.99 23.33
CA GLU A 219 -5.49 4.95 24.17
C GLU A 219 -5.13 3.55 24.69
N ASP A 220 -6.14 2.80 25.15
CA ASP A 220 -5.99 1.44 25.70
C ASP A 220 -5.96 0.33 24.64
N SER A 221 -6.02 0.67 23.34
CA SER A 221 -6.00 -0.35 22.29
C SER A 221 -4.61 -0.99 22.16
N PRO A 222 -4.51 -2.31 21.90
CA PRO A 222 -3.23 -3.02 21.83
C PRO A 222 -2.41 -2.62 20.59
N TYR A 223 -2.99 -1.86 19.66
CA TYR A 223 -2.37 -1.51 18.40
C TYR A 223 -1.15 -0.59 18.56
N TRP A 224 -1.02 0.03 19.74
CA TRP A 224 0.10 0.90 20.13
C TRP A 224 1.27 0.14 20.77
N ASP A 225 1.09 -1.14 21.17
CA ASP A 225 2.03 -1.88 22.03
C ASP A 225 3.45 -2.04 21.45
N ASN A 226 3.60 -1.90 20.13
CA ASN A 226 4.89 -2.03 19.44
C ASN A 226 5.63 -0.69 19.27
N LEU A 227 5.05 0.41 19.75
CA LEU A 227 5.63 1.75 19.66
C LEU A 227 6.20 2.18 21.02
N ASP A 228 7.23 3.01 20.99
CA ASP A 228 7.65 3.69 22.21
C ASP A 228 6.63 4.76 22.62
N GLU A 229 6.79 5.29 23.83
CA GLU A 229 5.84 6.26 24.40
C GLU A 229 5.70 7.53 23.55
N SER A 230 6.79 7.98 22.90
CA SER A 230 6.75 9.18 22.06
C SER A 230 5.89 8.94 20.82
N HIS A 231 6.17 7.87 20.08
CA HIS A 231 5.42 7.52 18.88
C HIS A 231 3.96 7.18 19.21
N ARG A 232 3.72 6.53 20.35
CA ARG A 232 2.35 6.29 20.83
C ARG A 232 1.59 7.60 21.03
N GLN A 233 2.19 8.58 21.70
CA GLN A 233 1.57 9.90 21.91
C GLN A 233 1.34 10.62 20.57
N ASP A 234 2.35 10.66 19.69
CA ASP A 234 2.25 11.30 18.38
C ASP A 234 1.11 10.69 17.54
N GLY A 235 0.96 9.36 17.61
CA GLY A 235 -0.11 8.64 16.92
C GLY A 235 -1.50 8.95 17.47
N LEU A 236 -1.65 9.02 18.80
CA LEU A 236 -2.91 9.41 19.44
C LEU A 236 -3.30 10.85 19.09
N ASP A 237 -2.35 11.78 19.18
CA ASP A 237 -2.56 13.20 18.84
C ASP A 237 -2.93 13.37 17.36
N THR A 238 -2.29 12.61 16.48
CA THR A 238 -2.61 12.57 15.05
C THR A 238 -4.05 12.13 14.81
N ILE A 239 -4.47 11.01 15.40
CA ILE A 239 -5.82 10.47 15.20
C ILE A 239 -6.88 11.41 15.78
N GLU A 240 -6.63 11.98 16.96
CA GLU A 240 -7.52 12.98 17.58
C GLU A 240 -7.65 14.21 16.67
N THR A 241 -6.54 14.78 16.21
CA THR A 241 -6.53 15.96 15.34
C THR A 241 -7.29 15.70 14.04
N LEU A 242 -6.96 14.63 13.32
CA LEU A 242 -7.62 14.29 12.05
C LEU A 242 -9.13 14.04 12.22
N SER A 243 -9.56 13.54 13.38
CA SER A 243 -10.98 13.25 13.66
C SER A 243 -11.88 14.49 13.75
N THR A 244 -11.27 15.68 13.86
CA THR A 244 -11.99 16.96 13.96
C THR A 244 -12.60 17.44 12.63
N TRP A 245 -12.25 16.80 11.49
CA TRP A 245 -12.79 17.08 10.15
C TRP A 245 -14.26 16.65 9.95
#